data_AF-A0A2V8WTM1-F1
#
_entry.id   AF-A0A2V8WTM1-F1
#
_cell.length_a   1.000
_cell.length_b   1.000
_cell.length_c   1.000
_cell.angle_alpha   90.00
_cell.angle_beta   90.00
_cell.angle_gamma   90.00
#
_symmetry.space_group_name_H-M   'P 1'
#
loop_
_entity.id
_entity.type
_entity.pdbx_description
1 polymer ?
#
loop_
_entity_poly.entity_id
_entity_poly.type
_entity_poly.pdbx_seq_one_letter_code
_entity_poly.pdbx_strand_id
1 'polypeptide(L)' 'MVKVTKTTEKKNSRKGKAAFSTDRRRKHHHFLVSVYYADGEKFGRVYTDKGKATRFAERQRRSPVVKSARITQVS' A
#
# COMPACT_ATOMS: atom_id res chain seq x y z
N MET A 1 -14.65 41.57 -40.46
CA MET A 1 -14.91 40.12 -40.50
C MET A 1 -13.71 39.41 -39.87
N VAL A 2 -13.77 39.06 -38.58
CA VAL A 2 -12.62 38.51 -37.83
C VAL A 2 -12.79 37.00 -37.71
N LYS A 3 -11.90 36.20 -38.32
CA LYS A 3 -11.90 34.73 -38.20
C LYS A 3 -11.10 34.33 -36.96
N VAL A 4 -11.79 33.93 -35.90
CA VAL A 4 -11.21 33.30 -34.70
C VAL A 4 -10.91 31.83 -35.03
N THR A 5 -9.64 31.45 -35.09
CA THR A 5 -9.24 30.04 -35.22
C THR A 5 -9.10 29.41 -33.84
N LYS A 6 -10.10 28.60 -33.44
CA LYS A 6 -9.98 27.68 -32.29
C LYS A 6 -9.02 26.54 -32.66
N THR A 7 -7.83 26.53 -32.08
CA THR A 7 -6.96 25.35 -32.08
C THR A 7 -7.49 24.33 -31.07
N THR A 8 -8.25 23.35 -31.55
CA THR A 8 -8.62 22.18 -30.76
C THR A 8 -7.42 21.24 -30.69
N GLU A 9 -6.69 21.27 -29.58
CA GLU A 9 -5.70 20.25 -29.26
C GLU A 9 -6.41 18.88 -29.16
N LYS A 10 -6.18 18.03 -30.17
CA LYS A 10 -6.58 16.63 -30.15
C LYS A 10 -5.79 15.91 -29.04
N LYS A 11 -6.40 15.79 -27.87
CA LYS A 11 -5.88 14.98 -26.76
C LYS A 11 -5.87 13.51 -27.20
N ASN A 12 -4.70 13.05 -27.61
CA ASN A 12 -4.47 11.70 -28.11
C ASN A 12 -4.78 10.68 -27.00
N SER A 13 -5.96 10.07 -27.03
CA SER A 13 -6.50 9.16 -26.01
C SER A 13 -5.92 7.75 -26.14
N ARG A 14 -4.60 7.63 -26.29
CA ARG A 14 -3.90 6.36 -26.12
C ARG A 14 -3.41 6.27 -24.68
N LYS A 15 -4.34 5.99 -23.77
CA LYS A 15 -4.05 5.62 -22.38
C LYS A 15 -3.41 4.23 -22.41
N GLY A 16 -2.16 4.17 -22.86
CA GLY A 16 -1.35 2.97 -22.87
C GLY A 16 -1.29 2.42 -21.45
N LYS A 17 -1.45 1.10 -21.33
CA LYS A 17 -1.22 0.36 -20.09
C LYS A 17 0.12 0.85 -19.53
N ALA A 18 0.09 1.58 -18.41
CA ALA A 18 1.33 2.07 -17.82
C ALA A 18 2.21 0.87 -17.55
N ALA A 19 3.40 0.84 -18.15
CA ALA A 19 4.36 -0.22 -17.91
C ALA A 19 4.55 -0.35 -16.39
N PHE A 20 4.58 -1.58 -15.86
CA PHE A 20 4.70 -1.81 -14.41
C PHE A 20 5.90 -1.09 -13.76
N SER A 21 6.90 -0.71 -14.57
CA SER A 21 8.03 0.15 -14.24
C SER A 21 7.63 1.55 -13.71
N THR A 22 6.50 2.10 -14.17
CA THR A 22 6.06 3.45 -13.78
C THR A 22 5.17 3.45 -12.52
N ASP A 23 4.78 2.28 -11.98
CA ASP A 23 3.97 2.21 -10.77
C ASP A 23 4.81 2.51 -9.52
N ARG A 24 4.76 3.77 -9.09
CA ARG A 24 5.47 4.26 -7.90
C ARG A 24 5.11 3.50 -6.61
N ARG A 25 3.93 2.86 -6.52
CA ARG A 25 3.53 2.08 -5.33
C ARG A 25 4.43 0.86 -5.10
N ARG A 26 5.01 0.30 -6.17
CA ARG A 26 5.87 -0.88 -6.12
C ARG A 26 7.31 -0.58 -5.71
N LYS A 27 7.65 0.69 -5.47
CA LYS A 27 8.97 1.10 -4.99
C LYS A 27 9.17 0.89 -3.49
N HIS A 28 8.09 0.71 -2.73
CA HIS A 28 8.15 0.55 -1.29
C HIS A 28 8.17 -0.93 -0.90
N HIS A 29 8.96 -1.28 0.10
CA HIS A 29 8.85 -2.57 0.75
C HIS A 29 7.53 -2.63 1.54
N HIS A 30 6.77 -3.70 1.33
CA HIS A 30 5.54 -3.97 2.05
C HIS A 30 5.84 -4.91 3.19
N PHE A 31 5.40 -4.54 4.39
CA PHE A 31 5.55 -5.28 5.63
C PHE A 31 4.17 -5.67 6.12
N LEU A 32 3.83 -6.96 6.00
CA LEU A 32 2.63 -7.54 6.59
C LEU A 32 2.88 -7.80 8.07
N VAL A 33 2.03 -7.22 8.91
CA VAL A 33 1.92 -7.55 10.32
C VAL A 33 0.74 -8.50 10.50
N SER A 34 1.03 -9.69 11.03
CA SER A 34 0.05 -10.71 11.37
C SER A 34 -0.08 -10.80 12.89
N VAL A 35 -1.29 -10.53 13.39
CA VAL A 35 -1.67 -10.64 14.80
C VAL A 35 -2.46 -11.94 14.96
N TYR A 36 -2.07 -12.75 15.94
CA TYR A 36 -2.73 -13.98 16.32
C TYR A 36 -3.36 -13.77 17.69
N TYR A 37 -4.68 -13.91 17.77
CA TYR A 37 -5.43 -13.79 19.01
C TYR A 37 -5.47 -15.14 19.76
N ALA A 38 -5.92 -15.09 21.02
CA ALA A 38 -5.99 -16.29 21.87
C ALA A 38 -7.08 -17.29 21.43
N ASP A 39 -8.13 -16.80 20.79
CA ASP A 39 -9.25 -17.57 20.22
C ASP A 39 -8.91 -18.29 18.90
N GLY A 40 -7.72 -18.03 18.34
CA GLY A 40 -7.29 -18.58 17.07
C GLY A 40 -7.64 -17.71 15.86
N GLU A 41 -8.35 -16.59 16.04
CA GLU A 41 -8.55 -15.61 14.99
C GLU A 41 -7.23 -14.92 14.62
N LYS A 42 -7.13 -14.48 13.37
CA LYS A 42 -5.95 -13.80 12.84
C LYS A 42 -6.33 -12.50 12.15
N PHE A 43 -5.53 -11.47 12.39
CA PHE A 43 -5.67 -10.18 11.74
C PHE A 43 -4.40 -9.80 10.98
N GLY A 44 -4.55 -9.29 9.75
CA GLY A 44 -3.46 -8.88 8.88
C GLY A 44 -3.53 -7.40 8.54
N ARG A 45 -2.41 -6.68 8.69
CA ARG A 45 -2.28 -5.28 8.23
C ARG A 45 -0.96 -5.06 7.53
N VAL A 46 -1.00 -4.46 6.35
CA VAL A 46 0.19 -4.14 5.55
C VAL A 46 0.61 -2.69 5.77
N TYR A 47 1.91 -2.49 5.95
CA TYR A 47 2.55 -1.19 6.03
C TYR A 47 3.60 -1.07 4.93
N THR A 48 3.84 0.14 4.44
CA THR A 48 4.97 0.44 3.54
C THR A 48 6.25 0.83 4.30
N ASP A 49 6.13 1.07 5.61
CA ASP A 49 7.22 1.48 6.48
C ASP A 49 7.44 0.44 7.59
N LYS A 50 8.69 -0.02 7.73
CA LYS A 50 9.07 -1.04 8.71
C LYS A 50 8.92 -0.52 10.15
N GLY A 51 9.23 0.74 10.41
CA GLY A 51 9.13 1.34 11.75
C GLY A 51 7.69 1.37 12.27
N LYS A 52 6.73 1.76 11.41
CA LYS A 52 5.30 1.73 11.71
C LYS A 52 4.79 0.30 11.94
N ALA A 53 5.23 -0.65 11.12
CA ALA A 53 4.91 -2.07 11.30
C ALA A 53 5.40 -2.59 12.66
N THR A 54 6.65 -2.28 13.02
CA THR A 54 7.25 -2.67 14.31
C THR A 54 6.51 -2.07 15.49
N ARG A 55 6.27 -0.76 15.50
CA ARG A 55 5.53 -0.09 16.59
C ARG A 55 4.12 -0.67 16.79
N PHE A 56 3.42 -0.96 15.69
CA PHE A 56 2.11 -1.60 15.76
C PHE A 56 2.21 -3.01 16.35
N ALA A 57 3.15 -3.83 15.89
CA ALA A 57 3.34 -5.18 16.42
C ALA A 57 3.70 -5.19 17.90
N GLU A 58 4.59 -4.29 18.34
CA GLU A 58 4.96 -4.13 19.76
C GLU A 58 3.76 -3.74 20.62
N ARG A 59 2.95 -2.78 20.15
CA ARG A 59 1.71 -2.42 20.83
C ARG A 59 0.76 -3.61 20.94
N GLN A 60 0.61 -4.40 19.89
CA GLN A 60 -0.26 -5.58 19.91
C GLN A 60 0.26 -6.66 20.87
N ARG A 61 1.58 -6.88 20.93
CA ARG A 61 2.18 -7.84 21.89
C ARG A 61 1.92 -7.50 23.36
N ARG A 62 1.66 -6.22 23.68
CA ARG A 62 1.30 -5.79 25.04
C ARG A 62 -0.18 -6.03 25.38
N SER A 63 -1.01 -6.35 24.39
CA SER A 63 -2.43 -6.59 24.61
C SER A 63 -2.65 -7.98 25.21
N PRO A 64 -3.48 -8.12 26.26
CA PRO A 64 -3.74 -9.42 26.88
C PRO A 64 -4.52 -10.39 25.97
N VAL A 65 -5.21 -9.87 24.95
CA VAL A 65 -6.01 -10.67 24.01
C VAL A 65 -5.14 -11.27 22.89
N VAL A 66 -3.95 -10.72 22.67
CA VAL A 66 -3.06 -11.11 21.58
C VAL A 66 -2.08 -12.17 22.07
N LYS A 67 -2.06 -13.31 21.38
CA LYS A 67 -1.09 -14.38 21.63
C LYS A 67 0.27 -14.06 21.03
N SER A 68 0.30 -13.57 19.79
CA SER A 68 1.56 -13.16 19.15
C SER A 68 1.34 -12.18 18.00
N ALA A 69 2.38 -11.40 17.68
CA ALA A 69 2.41 -10.58 16.47
C ALA A 69 3.72 -10.80 15.71
N ARG A 70 3.62 -11.08 14.41
CA ARG A 70 4.73 -11.36 13.49
C ARG A 70 4.75 -10.34 12.37
N ILE A 71 5.95 -10.00 11.88
CA ILE A 71 6.14 -9.07 10.77
C ILE A 71 6.87 -9.82 9.67
N THR A 72 6.38 -9.72 8.44
CA THR A 72 6.95 -10.36 7.24
C THR A 72 7.03 -9.35 6.13
N GLN A 73 8.15 -9.30 5.40
CA GLN A 73 8.24 -8.51 4.18
C GLN A 73 7.60 -9.31 3.03
N VAL A 74 6.67 -8.70 2.29
CA VAL A 74 5.84 -9.37 1.27
C VAL A 74 6.04 -8.82 -0.15
N SER A 75 6.99 -7.89 -0.34
CA SER A 75 7.38 -7.35 -1.64
C SER A 75 8.89 -7.34 -1.85
#